data_AF-A0A5C0DUL4-F1
#
_entry.id   AF-A0A5C0DUL4-F1
#
_cell.length_a   1.000
_cell.length_b   1.000
_cell.length_c   1.000
_cell.angle_alpha   90.00
_cell.angle_beta   90.00
_cell.angle_gamma   90.00
#
_symmetry.space_group_name_H-M   'P 1'
#
loop_
_entity.id
_entity.type
_entity.pdbx_description
1 polymer ?
#
loop_
_entity_poly.entity_id
_entity_poly.type
_entity_poly.pdbx_seq_one_letter_code
_entity_poly.pdbx_strand_id
1 'polypeptide(L)' 'MGIVSFASDIYSIGMIGVFAITGEDPSYTPLLAENWQTKASVTPEFADILNKMICEDYTKRFHNAKEALEDV' A
#
# COMPACT_ATOMS: atom_id res chain seq x y z
N MET A 1 0.31 -17.24 14.04
CA MET A 1 1.70 -16.94 14.45
C MET A 1 2.26 -16.03 13.36
N GLY A 2 2.29 -14.72 13.59
CA GLY A 2 2.67 -13.75 12.55
C GLY A 2 4.17 -13.79 12.31
N ILE A 3 4.58 -14.06 11.07
CA ILE A 3 5.99 -13.95 10.68
C ILE A 3 6.28 -12.46 10.55
N VAL A 4 7.21 -11.94 11.36
CA VAL A 4 7.68 -10.57 11.23
C VAL A 4 8.43 -10.45 9.91
N SER A 5 7.99 -9.57 9.02
CA SER A 5 8.61 -9.38 7.71
C SER A 5 8.60 -7.91 7.33
N PHE A 6 9.61 -7.44 6.62
CA PHE A 6 9.60 -6.08 6.06
C PHE A 6 8.40 -5.86 5.13
N ALA A 7 7.92 -6.92 4.48
CA ALA A 7 6.75 -6.89 3.61
C ALA A 7 5.44 -6.57 4.36
N SER A 8 5.32 -6.90 5.66
CA SER A 8 4.16 -6.49 6.46
C SER A 8 4.21 -5.01 6.81
N ASP A 9 5.39 -4.48 7.16
CA ASP A 9 5.55 -3.06 7.45
C ASP A 9 5.32 -2.20 6.21
N ILE A 10 5.80 -2.64 5.05
CA ILE A 10 5.55 -1.99 3.75
C ILE A 10 4.05 -1.92 3.45
N TYR A 11 3.33 -3.02 3.68
CA TYR A 11 1.89 -3.03 3.49
C TYR A 11 1.19 -2.04 4.41
N SER A 12 1.56 -2.02 5.70
CA SER A 12 1.00 -1.06 6.66
C SER A 12 1.25 0.38 6.25
N ILE A 13 2.47 0.72 5.79
CA ILE A 13 2.78 2.07 5.30
C ILE A 13 1.99 2.39 4.02
N GLY A 14 1.87 1.44 3.09
CA GLY A 14 1.06 1.60 1.89
C GLY A 14 -0.41 1.88 2.22
N MET A 15 -0.98 1.14 3.16
CA MET A 15 -2.35 1.37 3.63
C MET A 15 -2.52 2.71 4.36
N ILE A 16 -1.51 3.17 5.10
CA ILE A 16 -1.50 4.53 5.67
C ILE A 16 -1.50 5.57 4.55
N GLY A 17 -0.72 5.37 3.48
CA GLY A 17 -0.73 6.23 2.29
C GLY A 17 -2.11 6.28 1.64
N VAL A 18 -2.74 5.12 1.43
CA VAL A 18 -4.11 5.00 0.91
C VAL A 18 -5.10 5.73 1.81
N PHE A 19 -5.03 5.54 3.14
CA PHE A 19 -5.88 6.27 4.07
C PHE A 19 -5.68 7.79 3.97
N ALA A 20 -4.43 8.25 3.90
CA ALA A 20 -4.11 9.67 3.84
C ALA A 20 -4.70 10.36 2.58
N ILE A 21 -4.74 9.67 1.45
CA ILE A 21 -5.26 10.24 0.18
C ILE A 21 -6.76 10.05 -0.01
N THR A 22 -7.36 9.00 0.56
CA THR A 22 -8.80 8.71 0.43
C THR A 22 -9.63 9.26 1.58
N GLY A 23 -9.03 9.44 2.76
CA GLY A 23 -9.73 9.76 4.01
C GLY A 23 -10.54 8.59 4.59
N GLU A 24 -10.43 7.38 4.02
CA GLU A 24 -11.18 6.21 4.47
C GLU A 24 -10.32 5.29 5.34
N ASP A 25 -10.78 5.02 6.56
CA ASP A 25 -10.07 4.13 7.48
C ASP A 25 -10.18 2.66 7.00
N PRO A 26 -9.04 1.98 6.74
CA PRO A 26 -9.02 0.58 6.29
C PRO A 26 -9.75 -0.39 7.23
N SER A 27 -9.84 -0.06 8.52
CA SER A 27 -10.49 -0.90 9.55
C SER A 27 -12.00 -0.99 9.33
N TYR A 28 -12.60 0.04 8.73
CA TYR A 28 -14.03 0.11 8.44
C TYR A 28 -14.35 -0.14 6.96
N THR A 29 -13.32 -0.19 6.10
CA THR A 29 -13.47 -0.38 4.65
C THR A 29 -12.61 -1.55 4.18
N PRO A 30 -13.08 -2.81 4.32
CA PRO A 30 -12.28 -4.01 4.03
C PRO A 30 -11.77 -4.10 2.59
N LEU A 31 -12.50 -3.52 1.63
CA LEU A 31 -12.16 -3.53 0.21
C LEU A 31 -11.31 -2.33 -0.22
N LEU A 32 -10.87 -1.49 0.72
CA LEU A 32 -10.16 -0.25 0.39
C LEU A 32 -8.88 -0.52 -0.39
N ALA A 33 -8.13 -1.58 -0.06
CA ALA A 33 -6.91 -1.95 -0.79
C ALA A 33 -7.19 -2.28 -2.28
N GLU A 34 -8.37 -2.80 -2.61
CA GLU A 34 -8.74 -3.20 -3.97
C GLU A 34 -9.30 -2.04 -4.81
N ASN A 35 -9.96 -1.06 -4.15
CA ASN A 35 -10.75 -0.05 -4.85
C ASN A 35 -10.34 1.41 -4.55
N TRP A 36 -9.24 1.66 -3.82
CA TRP A 36 -8.84 3.01 -3.43
C TRP A 36 -8.66 3.98 -4.62
N GLN A 37 -8.25 3.49 -5.79
CA GLN A 37 -8.09 4.31 -7.01
C GLN A 37 -9.42 4.89 -7.51
N THR A 38 -10.57 4.33 -7.11
CA THR A 38 -11.89 4.91 -7.39
C THR A 38 -12.26 6.06 -6.45
N LYS A 39 -11.50 6.24 -5.36
CA LYS A 39 -11.79 7.16 -4.25
C LYS A 39 -10.83 8.35 -4.21
N ALA A 40 -9.65 8.24 -4.83
CA ALA A 40 -8.67 9.32 -4.91
C ALA A 40 -8.08 9.45 -6.32
N SER A 41 -7.84 10.68 -6.75
CA SER A 41 -7.10 10.96 -7.99
C SER A 41 -5.66 11.31 -7.66
N VAL A 42 -4.74 10.50 -8.18
CA VAL A 42 -3.29 10.68 -8.05
C VAL A 42 -2.61 10.48 -9.40
N THR A 43 -1.31 10.73 -9.49
CA THR A 43 -0.56 10.41 -10.71
C THR A 43 -0.45 8.89 -10.89
N PRO A 44 -0.39 8.39 -12.14
CA PRO A 44 -0.23 6.96 -12.40
C PRO A 44 0.99 6.36 -11.70
N GLU A 45 2.10 7.08 -11.68
CA GLU A 45 3.36 6.63 -11.08
C GLU A 45 3.20 6.41 -9.57
N PHE A 46 2.55 7.36 -8.88
CA PHE A 46 2.29 7.21 -7.45
C PHE A 46 1.31 6.08 -7.16
N ALA A 47 0.35 5.86 -8.05
CA ALA A 47 -0.58 4.76 -7.92
C ALA A 47 0.09 3.39 -8.05
N ASP A 48 1.04 3.26 -8.97
CA ASP A 48 1.80 2.02 -9.15
C ASP A 48 2.65 1.69 -7.93
N ILE A 49 3.26 2.69 -7.30
CA ILE A 49 4.00 2.53 -6.04
C ILE A 49 3.07 2.02 -4.94
N LEU A 50 1.93 2.69 -4.71
CA LEU A 50 0.97 2.28 -3.69
C LEU A 50 0.43 0.87 -3.95
N ASN A 51 0.10 0.54 -5.20
CA ASN A 51 -0.38 -0.78 -5.60
C ASN A 51 0.68 -1.86 -5.32
N LYS A 52 1.95 -1.59 -5.57
CA LYS A 52 3.06 -2.51 -5.23
C LYS A 52 3.22 -2.65 -3.71
N MET A 53 3.06 -1.59 -2.93
CA MET A 53 3.14 -1.65 -1.47
C MET A 53 2.00 -2.47 -0.84
N ILE A 54 0.76 -2.31 -1.33
CA ILE A 54 -0.44 -2.94 -0.75
C ILE A 54 -0.83 -4.27 -1.43
N CYS A 55 0.03 -4.82 -2.30
CA CYS A 55 -0.27 -6.06 -3.02
C CYS A 55 -0.60 -7.20 -2.05
N GLU A 56 -1.68 -7.94 -2.27
CA GLU A 56 -2.07 -9.06 -1.39
C GLU A 56 -0.96 -10.13 -1.32
N ASP A 57 -0.34 -10.42 -2.45
CA ASP A 57 0.82 -11.29 -2.55
C ASP A 57 2.08 -10.57 -2.04
N TYR A 58 2.47 -10.88 -0.81
CA TYR A 58 3.62 -10.26 -0.15
C TYR A 58 4.95 -10.45 -0.90
N THR A 59 5.05 -11.46 -1.78
CA THR A 59 6.26 -11.71 -2.59
C THR A 59 6.40 -10.73 -3.75
N LYS A 60 5.31 -10.04 -4.11
CA LYS A 60 5.27 -9.01 -5.16
C LYS A 60 5.43 -7.58 -4.62
N ARG A 61 5.46 -7.43 -3.29
CA ARG A 61 5.76 -6.15 -2.63
C ARG A 61 7.25 -5.85 -2.75
N PHE A 62 7.61 -4.61 -2.43
CA PHE A 62 9.00 -4.23 -2.16
C PHE A 62 9.61 -5.15 -1.10
N HIS A 63 10.89 -5.45 -1.24
CA HIS A 63 11.60 -6.31 -0.30
C HIS A 63 11.89 -5.59 1.02
N ASN A 64 12.07 -4.26 0.97
CA ASN A 64 12.33 -3.40 2.11
C ASN A 64 11.99 -1.93 1.78
N ALA A 65 11.98 -1.08 2.81
CA ALA A 65 11.65 0.34 2.66
C ALA A 65 12.64 1.14 1.80
N LYS A 66 13.89 0.69 1.68
CA LYS A 66 14.89 1.37 0.84
C LYS A 66 14.54 1.20 -0.65
N GLU A 67 14.18 -0.02 -1.06
CA GLU A 67 13.72 -0.27 -2.44
C GLU A 67 12.47 0.56 -2.76
N ALA A 68 11.52 0.66 -1.82
CA ALA A 68 10.33 1.48 -1.99
C ALA A 68 10.66 2.97 -2.17
N LEU A 69 11.67 3.48 -1.46
CA LEU A 69 12.10 4.88 -1.56
C LEU A 69 12.84 5.18 -2.87
N GLU A 70 13.55 4.21 -3.43
CA GLU A 70 14.28 4.36 -4.70
C GLU A 70 13.34 4.35 -5.92
N ASP A 71 12.13 3.81 -5.79
CA ASP A 71 11.09 3.76 -6.84
C ASP A 71 10.13 4.99 -6.81
N VAL A 72 10.34 5.98 -5.92
CA VAL A 72 9.59 7.26 -5.85
C VAL A 72 10.22 8.32 -6.74
#